data_AF-A0A836IXM3-F1
#
_entry.id   AF-A0A836IXM3-F1
#
_cell.length_a   1.000
_cell.length_b   1.000
_cell.length_c   1.000
_cell.angle_alpha   90.00
_cell.angle_beta   90.00
_cell.angle_gamma   90.00
#
_symmetry.space_group_name_H-M   'P 1'
#
loop_
_entity.id
_entity.type
_entity.pdbx_description
1 polymer ?
#
loop_
_entity_poly.entity_id
_entity_poly.type
_entity_poly.pdbx_seq_one_letter_code
_entity_poly.pdbx_strand_id
1 'polypeptide(L)'
;MSTSAAIGRAFGAASVALLGVAAYWIHGTQASKRTQLVVQSDRSLVTTPATTPPTVSGDAPLTFPVVLPPNTRPTQTTTLFADFLQQCNETAVHGLPSTAEVRCYGGYLASLNYERRIPNWVMEVIDHRKLRSGRRPPSPTAAPTSGNGGAQGEEEEGCDDSRGSDEVSRNSSVFYADNTVPTAFRVGPDSYTSRGMSRGHLAAAQLHKSSQAEMDATFNMNANIVPQDMTLNAVDWLRLEGLTRKLSKEVSVGQQQHVRGRRRGSSPPAANTAEADGAGGVGKLYVVTGPAFVPRPMRVEHRPDGTEVHVPVSSADASVMPRKTAAPVKSVVTYELTGNPTRGTLVAVPSHLFKVLLAEEDGGRSYSVAAFMMPNGPITEELPLTAYQVPIERLQRITGLQFFPGMDATRLPDLCKRHKCDARPPALFQRYRHVAKLRAADNLPQLRQTYAVLQASAAGGKLDDIVVREFDKRTEELVAAAVGPIDQAERH
;
A
#
# COMPACT_ATOMS: atom_id res chain seq x y z
N MET A 1 -45.00 72.28 -13.63
CA MET A 1 -44.12 73.15 -14.44
C MET A 1 -42.88 72.32 -14.75
N SER A 2 -42.76 71.65 -15.91
CA SER A 2 -42.39 72.19 -17.25
C SER A 2 -41.04 72.93 -17.17
N THR A 3 -39.97 72.65 -17.92
CA THR A 3 -39.74 71.86 -19.14
C THR A 3 -38.23 71.84 -19.50
N SER A 4 -37.80 70.73 -20.11
CA SER A 4 -36.90 70.57 -21.28
C SER A 4 -35.42 70.99 -21.39
N ALA A 5 -34.74 70.13 -22.20
CA ALA A 5 -33.51 70.24 -23.02
C ALA A 5 -32.24 69.55 -22.43
N ALA A 6 -31.75 68.36 -22.84
CA ALA A 6 -31.44 67.77 -24.17
C ALA A 6 -30.28 68.54 -24.86
N ILE A 7 -29.13 68.03 -25.35
CA ILE A 7 -28.68 66.76 -25.96
C ILE A 7 -27.14 66.76 -26.10
N GLY A 8 -26.52 65.57 -26.15
CA GLY A 8 -25.23 65.29 -26.82
C GLY A 8 -24.64 63.92 -26.44
N ARG A 9 -25.13 62.77 -26.98
CA ARG A 9 -24.56 61.95 -28.09
C ARG A 9 -23.04 61.72 -27.99
N ALA A 10 -22.43 60.54 -28.18
CA ALA A 10 -22.76 59.15 -28.53
C ALA A 10 -21.44 58.35 -28.35
N PHE A 11 -21.37 57.06 -27.99
CA PHE A 11 -21.29 55.89 -28.91
C PHE A 11 -20.81 54.65 -28.12
N GLY A 12 -21.26 53.45 -28.52
CA GLY A 12 -20.67 52.13 -28.20
C GLY A 12 -21.47 51.30 -27.18
N ALA A 13 -22.46 50.49 -27.59
CA ALA A 13 -22.34 49.09 -28.04
C ALA A 13 -21.71 48.16 -26.97
N ALA A 14 -22.24 47.01 -26.57
CA ALA A 14 -23.40 46.24 -27.00
C ALA A 14 -23.73 45.18 -25.94
N SER A 15 -24.99 44.77 -25.89
CA SER A 15 -25.53 43.63 -25.18
C SER A 15 -24.93 42.31 -25.67
N VAL A 16 -24.10 41.61 -24.87
CA VAL A 16 -23.95 40.13 -24.88
C VAL A 16 -23.34 39.69 -23.55
N ALA A 17 -24.12 39.15 -22.63
CA ALA A 17 -23.66 38.20 -21.59
C ALA A 17 -24.85 37.70 -20.74
N LEU A 18 -25.82 37.02 -21.37
CA LEU A 18 -26.88 36.27 -20.68
C LEU A 18 -27.01 34.84 -21.22
N LEU A 19 -25.86 34.22 -21.57
CA LEU A 19 -25.74 32.80 -21.95
C LEU A 19 -24.46 32.22 -21.32
N GLY A 20 -24.40 32.16 -19.99
CA GLY A 20 -23.20 31.70 -19.28
C GLY A 20 -23.43 30.94 -17.97
N VAL A 21 -24.67 30.54 -17.63
CA VAL A 21 -24.95 29.87 -16.34
C VAL A 21 -25.74 28.56 -16.47
N ALA A 22 -26.12 28.13 -17.69
CA ALA A 22 -26.90 26.89 -17.88
C ALA A 22 -26.11 25.70 -18.47
N ALA A 23 -24.77 25.76 -18.54
CA ALA A 23 -23.94 24.70 -19.15
C ALA A 23 -22.96 24.00 -18.18
N TYR A 24 -23.05 24.24 -16.87
CA TYR A 24 -22.16 23.60 -15.87
C TYR A 24 -22.86 22.59 -14.95
N TRP A 25 -24.07 22.16 -15.31
CA TRP A 25 -24.88 21.23 -14.50
C TRP A 25 -25.40 20.00 -15.28
N ILE A 26 -24.64 19.51 -16.28
CA ILE A 26 -24.94 18.22 -16.95
C ILE A 26 -23.65 17.44 -17.30
N HIS A 27 -22.70 17.29 -16.37
CA HIS A 27 -21.59 16.34 -16.51
C HIS A 27 -21.34 15.56 -15.21
N GLY A 28 -22.42 15.16 -14.53
CA GLY A 28 -22.31 14.43 -13.28
C GLY A 28 -23.48 13.48 -13.08
N THR A 29 -23.67 12.51 -13.99
CA THR A 29 -24.38 11.24 -13.74
C THR A 29 -24.42 10.39 -15.03
N GLN A 30 -23.33 9.68 -15.35
CA GLN A 30 -23.32 8.48 -16.20
C GLN A 30 -22.06 7.69 -15.84
N ALA A 31 -22.03 6.39 -15.55
CA ALA A 31 -23.08 5.41 -15.49
C ALA A 31 -22.61 4.29 -14.55
N SER A 32 -23.44 3.90 -13.58
CA SER A 32 -23.41 2.57 -13.00
C SER A 32 -24.06 1.63 -14.01
N LYS A 33 -23.25 1.09 -14.92
CA LYS A 33 -23.55 -0.14 -15.65
C LYS A 33 -22.26 -0.94 -15.70
N ARG A 34 -22.38 -2.25 -15.51
CA ARG A 34 -21.30 -3.22 -15.37
C ARG A 34 -20.43 -3.23 -16.64
N THR A 35 -19.43 -2.35 -16.72
CA THR A 35 -18.48 -2.30 -17.82
C THR A 35 -17.25 -3.10 -17.40
N GLN A 36 -16.99 -4.23 -18.06
CA GLN A 36 -15.70 -4.91 -17.94
C GLN A 36 -14.63 -3.96 -18.49
N LEU A 37 -13.77 -3.50 -17.59
CA LEU A 37 -12.58 -2.74 -17.95
C LEU A 37 -11.62 -3.67 -18.70
N VAL A 38 -11.39 -3.39 -19.98
CA VAL A 38 -10.44 -4.10 -20.82
C VAL A 38 -9.34 -3.12 -21.23
N VAL A 39 -8.12 -3.34 -20.74
CA VAL A 39 -6.91 -2.61 -21.15
C VAL A 39 -6.43 -3.22 -22.47
N GLN A 40 -6.33 -2.39 -23.50
CA GLN A 40 -5.82 -2.77 -24.83
C GLN A 40 -4.32 -2.46 -24.98
N SER A 41 -3.64 -3.22 -25.82
CA SER A 41 -2.26 -2.99 -26.22
C SER A 41 -2.20 -1.94 -27.33
N ASP A 42 -1.54 -0.80 -27.11
CA ASP A 42 -1.09 0.03 -28.22
C ASP A 42 0.43 -0.04 -28.38
N ARG A 43 0.86 -0.38 -29.60
CA ARG A 43 2.27 -0.43 -30.01
C ARG A 43 2.67 0.97 -30.45
N SER A 44 2.89 1.87 -29.50
CA SER A 44 3.40 3.21 -29.80
C SER A 44 4.72 3.45 -29.07
N LEU A 45 5.82 3.05 -29.72
CA LEU A 45 7.11 3.70 -29.50
C LEU A 45 6.94 5.18 -29.89
N VAL A 46 6.99 6.05 -28.89
CA VAL A 46 6.79 7.49 -29.03
C VAL A 46 7.81 8.06 -30.02
N THR A 47 7.32 8.56 -31.16
CA THR A 47 8.04 9.52 -32.01
C THR A 47 7.07 10.51 -32.63
N THR A 48 7.13 11.76 -32.16
CA THR A 48 6.66 13.03 -32.77
C THR A 48 5.14 13.33 -32.89
N PRO A 49 4.74 14.63 -32.88
CA PRO A 49 3.38 15.06 -32.58
C PRO A 49 2.50 15.19 -33.82
N ALA A 50 1.26 14.71 -33.74
CA ALA A 50 0.24 14.92 -34.76
C ALA A 50 -0.86 15.87 -34.25
N THR A 51 -1.16 16.85 -35.09
CA THR A 51 -2.03 18.01 -34.88
C THR A 51 -3.47 17.68 -35.30
N THR A 52 -4.34 17.25 -34.39
CA THR A 52 -5.82 17.44 -34.45
C THR A 52 -6.49 16.86 -33.20
N PRO A 53 -7.49 17.55 -32.58
CA PRO A 53 -8.21 17.02 -31.44
C PRO A 53 -9.29 16.00 -31.87
N PRO A 54 -9.37 14.79 -31.29
CA PRO A 54 -10.45 13.88 -31.59
C PRO A 54 -11.68 14.18 -30.73
N THR A 55 -12.85 14.11 -31.38
CA THR A 55 -14.18 14.04 -30.76
C THR A 55 -14.26 12.88 -29.77
N VAL A 56 -14.59 13.17 -28.50
CA VAL A 56 -14.68 12.19 -27.42
C VAL A 56 -16.05 11.50 -27.46
N SER A 57 -16.06 10.21 -27.84
CA SER A 57 -17.16 9.28 -27.59
C SER A 57 -16.94 8.56 -26.27
N GLY A 58 -17.99 8.37 -25.46
CA GLY A 58 -17.96 7.87 -24.08
C GLY A 58 -17.64 6.38 -23.88
N ASP A 59 -17.09 5.69 -24.88
CA ASP A 59 -16.82 4.24 -24.87
C ASP A 59 -15.31 3.89 -25.02
N ALA A 60 -14.40 4.83 -24.72
CA ALA A 60 -12.97 4.55 -24.84
C ALA A 60 -12.50 3.53 -23.78
N PRO A 61 -11.95 2.36 -24.17
CA PRO A 61 -11.34 1.43 -23.21
C PRO A 61 -10.20 2.13 -22.46
N LEU A 62 -10.10 1.92 -21.14
CA LEU A 62 -9.01 2.50 -20.37
C LEU A 62 -7.68 1.83 -20.79
N THR A 63 -6.88 2.55 -21.56
CA THR A 63 -5.52 2.14 -21.95
C THR A 63 -4.51 2.74 -20.98
N PHE A 64 -3.80 1.90 -20.24
CA PHE A 64 -2.72 2.32 -19.35
C PHE A 64 -1.36 1.92 -19.93
N PRO A 65 -0.32 2.76 -19.79
CA PRO A 65 1.03 2.37 -20.17
C PRO A 65 1.50 1.15 -19.36
N VAL A 66 2.03 0.14 -20.04
CA VAL A 66 2.74 -0.97 -19.41
C VAL A 66 4.21 -0.58 -19.26
N VAL A 67 4.74 -0.65 -18.05
CA VAL A 67 6.11 -0.27 -17.72
C VAL A 67 6.91 -1.52 -17.34
N LEU A 68 8.00 -1.74 -18.08
CA LEU A 68 8.91 -2.86 -17.85
C LEU A 68 10.12 -2.42 -16.99
N PRO A 69 10.71 -3.32 -16.19
CA PRO A 69 11.93 -3.03 -15.44
C PRO A 69 13.10 -2.61 -16.34
N PRO A 70 14.05 -1.76 -15.88
CA PRO A 70 15.11 -1.16 -16.70
C PRO A 70 16.03 -2.17 -17.41
N ASN A 71 16.23 -3.37 -16.86
CA ASN A 71 17.12 -4.40 -17.39
C ASN A 71 16.39 -5.49 -18.19
N THR A 72 15.18 -5.18 -18.70
CA THR A 72 14.41 -6.13 -19.49
C THR A 72 15.09 -6.37 -20.84
N ARG A 73 15.41 -7.64 -21.13
CA ARG A 73 16.04 -8.02 -22.41
C ARG A 73 15.07 -7.77 -23.57
N PRO A 74 15.56 -7.29 -24.74
CA PRO A 74 14.72 -7.12 -25.92
C PRO A 74 13.93 -8.38 -26.30
N THR A 75 14.56 -9.55 -26.15
CA THR A 75 13.94 -10.86 -26.43
C THR A 75 12.77 -11.21 -25.51
N GLN A 76 12.67 -10.62 -24.33
CA GLN A 76 11.60 -10.86 -23.35
C GLN A 76 10.50 -9.79 -23.39
N THR A 77 10.73 -8.68 -24.09
CA THR A 77 9.88 -7.48 -24.04
C THR A 77 8.44 -7.77 -24.45
N THR A 78 8.22 -8.44 -25.59
CA THR A 78 6.88 -8.74 -26.10
C THR A 78 6.09 -9.65 -25.15
N THR A 79 6.73 -10.69 -24.63
CA THR A 79 6.10 -11.66 -23.72
C THR A 79 5.75 -10.99 -22.39
N LEU A 80 6.71 -10.29 -21.77
CA LEU A 80 6.47 -9.60 -20.49
C LEU A 80 5.40 -8.51 -20.61
N PHE A 81 5.38 -7.80 -21.74
CA PHE A 81 4.34 -6.81 -21.99
C PHE A 81 2.94 -7.45 -22.00
N ALA A 82 2.78 -8.56 -22.73
CA ALA A 82 1.51 -9.28 -22.80
C ALA A 82 1.11 -9.86 -21.44
N ASP A 83 2.06 -10.47 -20.71
CA ASP A 83 1.83 -11.04 -19.39
C ASP A 83 1.39 -9.97 -18.38
N PHE A 84 2.10 -8.83 -18.33
CA PHE A 84 1.77 -7.74 -17.41
C PHE A 84 0.42 -7.13 -17.75
N LEU A 85 0.13 -6.91 -19.04
CA LEU A 85 -1.17 -6.40 -19.48
C LEU A 85 -2.31 -7.33 -19.04
N GLN A 86 -2.13 -8.65 -19.19
CA GLN A 86 -3.12 -9.62 -18.73
C GLN A 86 -3.32 -9.56 -17.20
N GLN A 87 -2.23 -9.46 -16.43
CA GLN A 87 -2.30 -9.35 -14.96
C GLN A 87 -3.02 -8.06 -14.52
N CYS A 88 -2.74 -6.94 -15.18
CA CYS A 88 -3.41 -5.66 -14.90
C CYS A 88 -4.90 -5.69 -15.28
N ASN A 89 -5.26 -6.34 -16.38
CA ASN A 89 -6.65 -6.57 -16.76
C ASN A 89 -7.41 -7.35 -15.69
N GLU A 90 -6.82 -8.45 -15.19
CA GLU A 90 -7.39 -9.22 -14.10
C GLU A 90 -7.51 -8.41 -12.81
N THR A 91 -6.56 -7.52 -12.55
CA THR A 91 -6.54 -6.66 -11.36
C THR A 91 -7.66 -5.62 -11.39
N ALA A 92 -7.95 -5.05 -12.55
CA ALA A 92 -8.92 -3.96 -12.71
C ALA A 92 -10.40 -4.40 -12.74
N VAL A 93 -10.71 -5.70 -12.62
CA VAL A 93 -12.07 -6.24 -12.85
C VAL A 93 -13.15 -5.64 -11.94
N HIS A 94 -12.78 -5.22 -10.72
CA HIS A 94 -13.68 -4.60 -9.74
C HIS A 94 -13.61 -3.06 -9.76
N GLY A 95 -12.96 -2.49 -10.77
CA GLY A 95 -12.78 -1.05 -10.94
C GLY A 95 -11.57 -0.49 -10.21
N LEU A 96 -11.10 0.67 -10.68
CA LEU A 96 -9.92 1.34 -10.15
C LEU A 96 -10.27 2.33 -9.04
N PRO A 97 -9.44 2.46 -7.99
CA PRO A 97 -9.68 3.43 -6.92
C PRO A 97 -9.78 4.90 -7.38
N SER A 98 -9.06 5.24 -8.44
CA SER A 98 -9.16 6.46 -9.24
C SER A 98 -8.53 6.21 -10.63
N THR A 99 -8.59 7.17 -11.55
CA THR A 99 -8.00 7.02 -12.91
C THR A 99 -6.81 7.95 -13.17
N ALA A 100 -6.37 8.71 -12.17
CA ALA A 100 -5.26 9.64 -12.31
C ALA A 100 -3.93 8.89 -12.48
N GLU A 101 -3.20 9.19 -13.56
CA GLU A 101 -1.83 8.69 -13.82
C GLU A 101 -1.65 7.19 -13.54
N VAL A 102 -2.58 6.37 -14.02
CA VAL A 102 -2.55 4.91 -13.81
C VAL A 102 -1.61 4.25 -14.81
N ARG A 103 -0.78 3.34 -14.31
CA ARG A 103 0.17 2.54 -15.10
C ARG A 103 0.12 1.07 -14.67
N CYS A 104 0.45 0.21 -15.61
CA CYS A 104 0.53 -1.23 -15.44
C CYS A 104 1.99 -1.68 -15.25
N TYR A 105 2.21 -2.50 -14.25
CA TYR A 105 3.50 -3.09 -13.90
C TYR A 105 3.35 -4.60 -13.74
N GLY A 106 4.46 -5.31 -13.54
CA GLY A 106 4.42 -6.75 -13.26
C GLY A 106 3.68 -7.04 -11.97
N GLY A 107 2.49 -7.63 -12.08
CA GLY A 107 1.65 -8.09 -10.97
C GLY A 107 0.79 -7.02 -10.30
N TYR A 108 0.91 -5.75 -10.67
CA TYR A 108 0.16 -4.67 -10.02
C TYR A 108 -0.13 -3.47 -10.94
N LEU A 109 -1.16 -2.72 -10.58
CA LEU A 109 -1.48 -1.39 -11.11
C LEU A 109 -1.11 -0.33 -10.07
N ALA A 110 -0.64 0.83 -10.51
CA ALA A 110 -0.39 1.96 -9.62
C ALA A 110 -0.90 3.26 -10.21
N SER A 111 -1.49 4.11 -9.37
CA SER A 111 -1.74 5.53 -9.68
C SER A 111 -0.61 6.36 -9.11
N LEU A 112 0.08 7.11 -9.96
CA LEU A 112 1.22 7.93 -9.55
C LEU A 112 0.75 9.31 -9.05
N ASN A 113 1.47 9.90 -8.10
CA ASN A 113 1.24 11.27 -7.67
C ASN A 113 2.51 12.11 -7.88
N TYR A 114 2.46 13.07 -8.80
CA TYR A 114 3.61 13.93 -9.12
C TYR A 114 3.86 15.04 -8.08
N GLU A 115 2.82 15.45 -7.35
CA GLU A 115 2.95 16.45 -6.28
C GLU A 115 3.67 15.84 -5.06
N ARG A 116 3.24 14.66 -4.64
CA ARG A 116 3.74 13.98 -3.44
C ARG A 116 4.91 13.04 -3.72
N ARG A 117 5.14 12.70 -4.99
CA ARG A 117 6.22 11.81 -5.47
C ARG A 117 6.19 10.43 -4.80
N ILE A 118 4.99 9.97 -4.49
CA ILE A 118 4.66 8.62 -4.01
C ILE A 118 3.37 8.19 -4.74
N PRO A 119 3.05 6.90 -4.86
CA PRO A 119 1.77 6.50 -5.46
C PRO A 119 0.56 6.97 -4.63
N ASN A 120 -0.55 7.29 -5.29
CA ASN A 120 -1.84 7.48 -4.63
C ASN A 120 -2.38 6.16 -4.07
N TRP A 121 -2.20 5.09 -4.85
CA TRP A 121 -2.57 3.72 -4.49
C TRP A 121 -1.86 2.74 -5.43
N VAL A 122 -1.72 1.51 -4.94
CA VAL A 122 -1.26 0.33 -5.68
C VAL A 122 -2.31 -0.75 -5.52
N MET A 123 -2.66 -1.44 -6.60
CA MET A 123 -3.66 -2.50 -6.63
C MET A 123 -3.04 -3.77 -7.19
N GLU A 124 -3.27 -4.91 -6.54
CA GLU A 124 -2.67 -6.20 -6.88
C GLU A 124 -3.68 -7.34 -6.63
N VAL A 125 -3.50 -8.46 -7.34
CA VAL A 125 -4.25 -9.71 -7.10
C VAL A 125 -3.29 -10.78 -6.62
N ILE A 126 -3.54 -11.31 -5.42
CA ILE A 126 -2.66 -12.31 -4.82
C ILE A 126 -3.20 -13.70 -5.13
N ASP A 127 -2.55 -14.39 -6.07
CA ASP A 127 -2.80 -15.81 -6.33
C ASP A 127 -1.83 -16.67 -5.52
N HIS A 128 -2.36 -17.39 -4.52
CA HIS A 128 -1.56 -18.26 -3.66
C HIS A 128 -0.80 -19.35 -4.45
N ARG A 129 -1.32 -19.80 -5.60
CA ARG A 129 -0.69 -20.87 -6.40
C ARG A 129 0.62 -20.41 -7.02
N LYS A 130 0.69 -19.14 -7.45
CA LYS A 130 1.90 -18.48 -7.97
C LYS A 130 2.97 -18.30 -6.89
N LEU A 131 2.60 -18.33 -5.61
CA LEU A 131 3.54 -18.27 -4.48
C LEU A 131 4.22 -19.62 -4.21
N ARG A 132 3.68 -20.74 -4.74
CA ARG A 132 4.19 -22.11 -4.53
C ARG A 132 5.03 -22.64 -5.69
N SER A 133 4.90 -22.08 -6.90
CA SER A 133 5.53 -22.59 -8.13
C SER A 133 7.06 -22.58 -8.14
N GLY A 134 7.71 -22.08 -7.09
CA GLY A 134 9.15 -22.31 -6.86
C GLY A 134 9.51 -23.76 -6.48
N ARG A 135 8.54 -24.64 -6.19
CA ARG A 135 8.77 -26.09 -6.11
C ARG A 135 8.28 -26.77 -7.39
N ARG A 136 9.23 -27.33 -8.15
CA ARG A 136 9.02 -28.15 -9.34
C ARG A 136 7.91 -29.20 -9.11
N PRO A 137 7.01 -29.46 -10.08
CA PRO A 137 6.06 -30.56 -9.98
C PRO A 137 6.81 -31.90 -9.87
N PRO A 138 6.33 -32.89 -9.10
CA PRO A 138 6.88 -34.24 -9.18
C PRO A 138 6.69 -34.74 -10.62
N SER A 139 7.79 -35.15 -11.25
CA SER A 139 7.78 -35.77 -12.58
C SER A 139 6.81 -36.95 -12.58
N PRO A 140 6.08 -37.22 -13.69
CA PRO A 140 5.20 -38.37 -13.77
C PRO A 140 6.00 -39.66 -13.63
N THR A 141 5.48 -40.52 -12.76
CA THR A 141 5.91 -41.86 -12.36
C THR A 141 6.55 -42.68 -13.48
N ALA A 142 7.79 -43.14 -13.24
CA ALA A 142 8.30 -44.38 -13.84
C ALA A 142 7.92 -45.56 -12.93
N ALA A 143 7.46 -46.64 -13.54
CA ALA A 143 6.93 -47.86 -12.93
C ALA A 143 7.92 -48.56 -11.97
N PRO A 144 7.43 -49.40 -11.02
CA PRO A 144 8.27 -49.97 -9.98
C PRO A 144 9.08 -51.17 -10.51
N THR A 145 10.38 -51.16 -10.28
CA THR A 145 11.22 -52.36 -10.35
C THR A 145 11.52 -52.86 -8.93
N SER A 146 11.25 -54.14 -8.73
CA SER A 146 11.41 -54.91 -7.50
C SER A 146 12.90 -55.11 -7.15
N GLY A 147 13.26 -55.03 -5.87
CA GLY A 147 14.56 -55.51 -5.38
C GLY A 147 14.84 -55.24 -3.89
N ASN A 148 14.75 -56.30 -3.07
CA ASN A 148 15.18 -56.54 -1.69
C ASN A 148 15.99 -55.49 -0.88
N GLY A 149 15.45 -55.18 0.32
CA GLY A 149 15.99 -55.60 1.63
C GLY A 149 17.26 -54.94 2.20
N GLY A 150 17.11 -54.19 3.30
CA GLY A 150 18.20 -54.00 4.28
C GLY A 150 18.18 -52.70 5.10
N ALA A 151 17.83 -52.84 6.38
CA ALA A 151 18.27 -52.09 7.57
C ALA A 151 18.09 -50.56 7.68
N GLN A 152 17.49 -50.17 8.81
CA GLN A 152 17.38 -48.82 9.35
C GLN A 152 18.75 -48.28 9.81
N GLY A 153 19.02 -47.02 9.51
CA GLY A 153 20.08 -46.20 10.08
C GLY A 153 19.74 -44.73 9.82
N GLU A 154 19.62 -43.95 10.90
CA GLU A 154 19.34 -42.53 10.89
C GLU A 154 20.58 -41.78 10.36
N GLU A 155 20.44 -41.02 9.28
CA GLU A 155 21.47 -40.08 8.81
C GLU A 155 20.86 -38.71 8.54
N GLU A 156 21.51 -37.71 9.16
CA GLU A 156 21.24 -36.29 9.08
C GLU A 156 21.24 -35.81 7.61
N GLU A 157 20.16 -35.14 7.18
CA GLU A 157 20.14 -34.44 5.89
C GLU A 157 21.07 -33.23 5.93
N GLY A 158 22.33 -33.47 5.55
CA GLY A 158 23.27 -32.47 5.11
C GLY A 158 22.73 -31.72 3.89
N CYS A 159 22.88 -30.39 3.90
CA CYS A 159 22.52 -29.52 2.80
C CYS A 159 23.45 -29.78 1.60
N ASP A 160 22.95 -30.46 0.56
CA ASP A 160 23.59 -30.48 -0.75
C ASP A 160 23.37 -29.12 -1.45
N ASP A 161 24.44 -28.34 -1.49
CA ASP A 161 24.55 -26.97 -1.99
C ASP A 161 24.80 -26.93 -3.51
N SER A 162 23.85 -27.51 -4.26
CA SER A 162 23.88 -27.51 -5.72
C SER A 162 22.53 -27.04 -6.30
N ARG A 163 22.02 -25.89 -5.85
CA ARG A 163 20.77 -25.29 -6.37
C ARG A 163 21.05 -24.34 -7.54
N GLY A 164 20.52 -24.70 -8.71
CA GLY A 164 20.65 -23.96 -9.97
C GLY A 164 20.11 -22.52 -9.92
N SER A 165 20.69 -21.69 -10.77
CA SER A 165 20.54 -20.24 -10.93
C SER A 165 19.15 -19.70 -11.34
N ASP A 166 18.09 -20.49 -11.23
CA ASP A 166 16.77 -20.18 -11.80
C ASP A 166 15.68 -19.83 -10.77
N GLU A 167 16.01 -19.72 -9.48
CA GLU A 167 15.04 -19.34 -8.45
C GLU A 167 14.89 -17.80 -8.37
N VAL A 168 13.64 -17.31 -8.46
CA VAL A 168 13.31 -15.88 -8.33
C VAL A 168 13.74 -15.37 -6.95
N SER A 169 14.63 -14.37 -6.91
CA SER A 169 15.26 -13.90 -5.69
C SER A 169 15.15 -12.39 -5.53
N ARG A 170 14.71 -11.97 -4.34
CA ARG A 170 14.63 -10.55 -3.96
C ARG A 170 16.01 -9.91 -3.93
N ASN A 171 17.06 -10.68 -3.65
CA ASN A 171 18.43 -10.18 -3.59
C ASN A 171 18.98 -9.80 -4.97
N SER A 172 18.34 -10.28 -6.04
CA SER A 172 18.65 -9.91 -7.42
C SER A 172 17.95 -8.62 -7.88
N SER A 173 17.01 -8.09 -7.08
CA SER A 173 16.26 -6.89 -7.40
C SER A 173 16.89 -5.64 -6.80
N VAL A 174 16.88 -4.54 -7.58
CA VAL A 174 17.46 -3.25 -7.18
C VAL A 174 16.40 -2.16 -7.31
N PHE A 175 16.32 -1.28 -6.31
CA PHE A 175 15.47 -0.08 -6.40
C PHE A 175 15.88 0.79 -7.58
N TYR A 176 14.90 1.25 -8.37
CA TYR A 176 15.17 2.06 -9.55
C TYR A 176 14.16 3.19 -9.73
N ALA A 177 14.61 4.24 -10.40
CA ALA A 177 13.79 5.38 -10.78
C ALA A 177 13.00 5.07 -12.07
N ASP A 178 11.73 5.48 -12.12
CA ASP A 178 10.89 5.24 -13.30
C ASP A 178 11.18 6.25 -14.41
N ASN A 179 11.80 5.79 -15.49
CA ASN A 179 12.17 6.65 -16.62
C ASN A 179 10.96 7.15 -17.43
N THR A 180 9.79 6.55 -17.26
CA THR A 180 8.54 7.02 -17.87
C THR A 180 7.90 8.17 -17.06
N VAL A 181 8.42 8.49 -15.87
CA VAL A 181 8.06 9.69 -15.11
C VAL A 181 8.91 10.88 -15.57
N PRO A 182 8.31 12.07 -15.82
CA PRO A 182 9.06 13.28 -16.11
C PRO A 182 10.12 13.57 -15.04
N THR A 183 11.29 14.04 -15.46
CA THR A 183 12.46 14.22 -14.57
C THR A 183 12.15 15.04 -13.32
N ALA A 184 11.28 16.06 -13.41
CA ALA A 184 10.89 16.92 -12.29
C ALA A 184 10.13 16.19 -11.15
N PHE A 185 9.55 15.03 -11.44
CA PHE A 185 8.77 14.22 -10.49
C PHE A 185 9.39 12.84 -10.25
N ARG A 186 10.51 12.55 -10.92
CA ARG A 186 11.20 11.25 -10.83
C ARG A 186 11.86 11.12 -9.47
N VAL A 187 11.74 9.94 -8.89
CA VAL A 187 12.26 9.62 -7.56
C VAL A 187 13.36 8.59 -7.69
N GLY A 188 14.55 8.95 -7.22
CA GLY A 188 15.70 8.06 -7.17
C GLY A 188 15.78 7.29 -5.86
N PRO A 189 16.52 6.16 -5.82
CA PRO A 189 16.79 5.42 -4.59
C PRO A 189 17.48 6.24 -3.49
N ASP A 190 18.13 7.34 -3.86
CA ASP A 190 18.82 8.31 -3.02
C ASP A 190 17.88 9.38 -2.42
N SER A 191 16.61 9.44 -2.81
CA SER A 191 15.66 10.45 -2.33
C SER A 191 15.15 10.20 -0.89
N TYR A 192 15.50 9.06 -0.30
CA TYR A 192 15.02 8.58 1.00
C TYR A 192 16.16 8.70 2.01
N THR A 193 16.49 9.94 2.37
CA THR A 193 17.63 10.27 3.24
C THR A 193 17.22 10.55 4.68
N SER A 194 15.93 10.71 4.98
CA SER A 194 15.44 10.96 6.33
C SER A 194 15.73 9.77 7.25
N ARG A 195 16.27 10.04 8.44
CA ARG A 195 16.63 9.02 9.43
C ARG A 195 15.40 8.20 9.81
N GLY A 196 15.56 6.89 9.95
CA GLY A 196 14.51 6.00 10.45
C GLY A 196 13.45 5.60 9.43
N MET A 197 13.46 6.21 8.24
CA MET A 197 12.62 5.81 7.11
C MET A 197 13.32 4.76 6.25
N SER A 198 12.52 3.84 5.74
CA SER A 198 12.88 2.81 4.77
C SER A 198 12.11 3.01 3.47
N ARG A 199 12.56 2.32 2.43
CA ARG A 199 11.83 2.20 1.15
C ARG A 199 10.73 1.14 1.31
N GLY A 200 9.58 1.57 1.80
CA GLY A 200 8.43 0.73 2.09
C GLY A 200 7.70 0.32 0.82
N HIS A 201 7.53 -0.99 0.58
CA HIS A 201 6.76 -1.48 -0.57
C HIS A 201 5.26 -1.43 -0.26
N LEU A 202 4.43 -1.06 -1.23
CA LEU A 202 2.97 -1.18 -1.12
C LEU A 202 2.48 -2.54 -1.62
N ALA A 203 2.90 -2.94 -2.82
CA ALA A 203 2.87 -4.30 -3.35
C ALA A 203 4.17 -5.03 -2.96
N ALA A 204 4.05 -6.02 -2.10
CA ALA A 204 5.20 -6.64 -1.45
C ALA A 204 5.92 -7.62 -2.38
N ALA A 205 7.23 -7.44 -2.62
CA ALA A 205 8.01 -8.30 -3.53
C ALA A 205 7.84 -9.81 -3.25
N GLN A 206 7.68 -10.19 -1.98
CA GLN A 206 7.48 -11.58 -1.57
C GLN A 206 6.18 -12.22 -2.09
N LEU A 207 5.23 -11.42 -2.57
CA LEU A 207 3.99 -11.84 -3.20
C LEU A 207 4.07 -11.88 -4.74
N HIS A 208 5.17 -11.39 -5.33
CA HIS A 208 5.41 -11.31 -6.76
C HIS A 208 6.56 -12.23 -7.18
N LYS A 209 6.30 -13.54 -7.16
CA LYS A 209 7.32 -14.57 -7.39
C LYS A 209 7.18 -15.31 -8.72
N SER A 210 6.28 -14.89 -9.62
CA SER A 210 6.04 -15.61 -10.88
C SER A 210 7.20 -15.49 -11.86
N SER A 211 7.94 -14.38 -11.82
CA SER A 211 9.18 -14.18 -12.59
C SER A 211 10.07 -13.14 -11.89
N GLN A 212 11.36 -13.13 -12.22
CA GLN A 212 12.27 -12.09 -11.73
C GLN A 212 11.84 -10.70 -12.19
N ALA A 213 11.33 -10.55 -13.42
CA ALA A 213 10.84 -9.28 -13.94
C ALA A 213 9.60 -8.76 -13.17
N GLU A 214 8.70 -9.65 -12.75
CA GLU A 214 7.56 -9.30 -11.89
C GLU A 214 8.04 -8.82 -10.52
N MET A 215 8.99 -9.54 -9.91
CA MET A 215 9.58 -9.13 -8.63
C MET A 215 10.31 -7.79 -8.75
N ASP A 216 11.14 -7.63 -9.78
CA ASP A 216 11.89 -6.40 -10.05
C ASP A 216 10.93 -5.22 -10.23
N ALA A 217 9.78 -5.41 -10.88
CA ALA A 217 8.78 -4.36 -11.03
C ALA A 217 8.34 -3.76 -9.67
N THR A 218 8.34 -4.54 -8.58
CA THR A 218 7.98 -4.05 -7.24
C THR A 218 9.00 -3.08 -6.62
N PHE A 219 10.20 -2.97 -7.19
CA PHE A 219 11.27 -2.08 -6.73
C PHE A 219 11.25 -0.68 -7.37
N ASN A 220 10.19 -0.35 -8.12
CA ASN A 220 9.99 0.95 -8.75
C ASN A 220 9.72 2.06 -7.70
N MET A 221 10.63 3.03 -7.60
CA MET A 221 10.59 4.10 -6.60
C MET A 221 9.39 5.06 -6.72
N ASN A 222 8.86 5.26 -7.93
CA ASN A 222 7.73 6.17 -8.16
C ASN A 222 6.37 5.47 -8.01
N ALA A 223 6.31 4.18 -8.36
CA ALA A 223 5.04 3.46 -8.48
C ALA A 223 4.68 2.64 -7.24
N ASN A 224 5.66 2.17 -6.46
CA ASN A 224 5.40 1.19 -5.42
C ASN A 224 6.06 1.47 -4.06
N ILE A 225 6.87 2.54 -3.97
CA ILE A 225 7.63 2.85 -2.76
C ILE A 225 7.11 4.11 -2.07
N VAL A 226 7.03 4.04 -0.74
CA VAL A 226 6.73 5.19 0.13
C VAL A 226 7.77 5.29 1.25
N PRO A 227 8.09 6.50 1.76
CA PRO A 227 8.89 6.63 2.96
C PRO A 227 8.15 6.01 4.15
N GLN A 228 8.66 4.91 4.68
CA GLN A 228 7.99 4.13 5.71
C GLN A 228 8.89 3.96 6.93
N ASP A 229 8.37 4.23 8.13
CA ASP A 229 9.10 3.98 9.37
C ASP A 229 9.62 2.53 9.39
N MET A 230 10.92 2.37 9.65
CA MET A 230 11.58 1.07 9.59
C MET A 230 10.97 0.05 10.54
N THR A 231 10.50 0.49 11.72
CA THR A 231 9.95 -0.43 12.74
C THR A 231 8.54 -0.87 12.39
N LEU A 232 7.74 0.04 11.81
CA LEU A 232 6.47 -0.32 11.18
C LEU A 232 6.69 -1.33 10.06
N ASN A 233 7.57 -1.01 9.10
CA ASN A 233 7.85 -1.84 7.94
C ASN A 233 8.31 -3.26 8.35
N ALA A 234 9.21 -3.34 9.33
CA ALA A 234 9.81 -4.61 9.76
C ALA A 234 8.92 -5.46 10.69
N VAL A 235 7.83 -4.91 11.25
CA VAL A 235 6.99 -5.62 12.23
C VAL A 235 5.51 -5.63 11.82
N ASP A 236 4.78 -4.54 12.10
CA ASP A 236 3.31 -4.57 11.97
C ASP A 236 2.83 -4.53 10.53
N TRP A 237 3.53 -3.83 9.64
CA TRP A 237 3.23 -3.88 8.22
C TRP A 237 3.53 -5.26 7.64
N LEU A 238 4.65 -5.87 8.03
CA LEU A 238 4.99 -7.25 7.66
C LEU A 238 3.95 -8.26 8.18
N ARG A 239 3.39 -8.06 9.39
CA ARG A 239 2.25 -8.87 9.88
C ARG A 239 1.05 -8.74 8.97
N LEU A 240 0.73 -7.54 8.49
CA LEU A 240 -0.38 -7.30 7.57
C LEU A 240 -0.14 -7.91 6.18
N GLU A 241 1.09 -7.90 5.68
CA GLU A 241 1.49 -8.66 4.48
C GLU A 241 1.38 -10.17 4.70
N GLY A 242 1.77 -10.66 5.89
CA GLY A 242 1.60 -12.05 6.31
C GLY A 242 0.12 -12.46 6.35
N LEU A 243 -0.75 -11.58 6.85
CA LEU A 243 -2.20 -11.76 6.80
C LEU A 243 -2.70 -11.83 5.34
N THR A 244 -2.20 -10.96 4.47
CA THR A 244 -2.54 -10.97 3.03
C THR A 244 -2.20 -12.31 2.39
N ARG A 245 -1.00 -12.86 2.65
CA ARG A 245 -0.59 -14.20 2.19
C ARG A 245 -1.47 -15.32 2.77
N LYS A 246 -1.84 -15.22 4.05
CA LYS A 246 -2.69 -16.20 4.72
C LYS A 246 -4.09 -16.21 4.09
N LEU A 247 -4.70 -15.04 3.94
CA LEU A 247 -6.04 -14.89 3.36
C LEU A 247 -6.07 -15.34 1.90
N SER A 248 -5.04 -15.04 1.10
CA SER A 248 -5.01 -15.52 -0.29
C SER A 248 -5.03 -17.05 -0.36
N LYS A 249 -4.37 -17.74 0.57
CA LYS A 249 -4.46 -19.20 0.68
C LYS A 249 -5.86 -19.66 1.06
N GLU A 250 -6.46 -19.07 2.09
CA GLU A 250 -7.79 -19.48 2.59
C GLU A 250 -8.87 -19.25 1.53
N VAL A 251 -8.84 -18.10 0.85
CA VAL A 251 -9.79 -17.73 -0.20
C VAL A 251 -9.63 -18.62 -1.44
N SER A 252 -8.40 -18.92 -1.86
CA SER A 252 -8.18 -19.74 -3.07
C SER A 252 -8.47 -21.24 -2.87
N VAL A 253 -8.32 -21.77 -1.65
CA VAL A 253 -8.61 -23.20 -1.36
C VAL A 253 -10.09 -23.41 -1.02
N GLY A 254 -10.80 -22.34 -0.63
CA GLY A 254 -12.14 -22.40 -0.07
C GLY A 254 -12.10 -22.92 1.37
N GLN A 255 -12.88 -22.31 2.27
CA GLN A 255 -13.13 -22.93 3.57
C GLN A 255 -14.00 -24.17 3.35
N GLN A 256 -13.39 -25.37 3.27
CA GLN A 256 -14.14 -26.58 3.62
C GLN A 256 -14.56 -26.42 5.08
N GLN A 257 -15.79 -25.98 5.31
CA GLN A 257 -16.37 -25.98 6.65
C GLN A 257 -16.28 -27.41 7.18
N HIS A 258 -15.41 -27.62 8.16
CA HIS A 258 -15.35 -28.83 8.95
C HIS A 258 -16.60 -28.88 9.84
N VAL A 259 -17.77 -29.13 9.24
CA VAL A 259 -18.96 -29.53 9.97
C VAL A 259 -18.73 -30.97 10.40
N ARG A 260 -18.06 -31.17 11.54
CA ARG A 260 -18.06 -32.45 12.26
C ARG A 260 -19.44 -32.65 12.89
N GLY A 261 -20.41 -32.96 12.03
CA GLY A 261 -21.73 -33.44 12.39
C GLY A 261 -21.69 -34.94 12.67
N ARG A 262 -21.84 -35.30 13.93
CA ARG A 262 -21.94 -36.65 14.48
C ARG A 262 -23.08 -37.44 13.81
N ARG A 263 -22.80 -38.56 13.13
CA ARG A 263 -23.79 -39.63 12.90
C ARG A 263 -23.20 -41.01 13.19
N ARG A 264 -23.86 -41.71 14.12
CA ARG A 264 -23.74 -43.13 14.46
C ARG A 264 -24.29 -43.99 13.32
N GLY A 265 -23.66 -45.13 13.07
CA GLY A 265 -24.35 -46.40 12.81
C GLY A 265 -24.62 -46.83 11.36
N SER A 266 -24.14 -48.06 11.08
CA SER A 266 -24.61 -49.10 10.13
C SER A 266 -24.44 -48.97 8.61
N SER A 267 -23.48 -49.79 8.12
CA SER A 267 -23.43 -50.60 6.89
C SER A 267 -23.45 -49.95 5.50
N PRO A 268 -22.68 -50.49 4.52
CA PRO A 268 -22.49 -49.88 3.20
C PRO A 268 -23.53 -50.38 2.18
N PRO A 269 -23.81 -49.57 1.15
CA PRO A 269 -24.05 -50.16 -0.16
C PRO A 269 -23.19 -49.54 -1.27
N ALA A 270 -23.17 -50.31 -2.35
CA ALA A 270 -22.32 -50.29 -3.52
C ALA A 270 -22.28 -48.98 -4.33
N ALA A 271 -21.11 -48.82 -4.97
CA ALA A 271 -20.84 -48.23 -6.28
C ALA A 271 -22.04 -47.67 -7.06
N ASN A 272 -22.00 -46.35 -7.28
CA ASN A 272 -22.15 -45.66 -8.57
C ASN A 272 -22.76 -44.28 -8.34
N THR A 273 -21.91 -43.28 -8.15
CA THR A 273 -22.22 -41.91 -8.51
C THR A 273 -20.94 -41.30 -9.06
N ALA A 274 -21.00 -40.89 -10.33
CA ALA A 274 -19.98 -40.07 -10.96
C ALA A 274 -19.52 -38.99 -9.98
N GLU A 275 -18.21 -38.93 -9.75
CA GLU A 275 -17.57 -37.73 -9.22
C GLU A 275 -17.92 -36.60 -10.20
N ALA A 276 -18.92 -35.82 -9.82
CA ALA A 276 -19.04 -34.47 -10.33
C ALA A 276 -17.81 -33.75 -9.80
N ASP A 277 -16.76 -33.69 -10.62
CA ASP A 277 -15.66 -32.75 -10.48
C ASP A 277 -16.28 -31.37 -10.23
N GLY A 278 -16.28 -30.99 -8.96
CA GLY A 278 -16.81 -29.72 -8.53
C GLY A 278 -15.93 -28.63 -9.11
N ALA A 279 -16.35 -28.08 -10.25
CA ALA A 279 -15.86 -26.83 -10.82
C ALA A 279 -16.25 -25.64 -9.91
N GLY A 280 -15.86 -25.70 -8.64
CA GLY A 280 -15.91 -24.59 -7.72
C GLY A 280 -14.89 -23.56 -8.18
N GLY A 281 -15.36 -22.43 -8.71
CA GLY A 281 -14.49 -21.36 -9.18
C GLY A 281 -13.48 -20.96 -8.10
N VAL A 282 -12.21 -20.88 -8.49
CA VAL A 282 -11.08 -20.56 -7.59
C VAL A 282 -11.25 -19.14 -7.06
N GLY A 283 -11.25 -18.97 -5.73
CA GLY A 283 -11.32 -17.65 -5.10
C GLY A 283 -10.06 -16.82 -5.30
N LYS A 284 -10.22 -15.49 -5.28
CA LYS A 284 -9.14 -14.50 -5.49
C LYS A 284 -9.13 -13.45 -4.38
N LEU A 285 -7.94 -13.00 -4.01
CA LEU A 285 -7.78 -11.89 -3.07
C LEU A 285 -7.27 -10.66 -3.81
N TYR A 286 -8.09 -9.62 -3.87
CA TYR A 286 -7.74 -8.31 -4.39
C TYR A 286 -7.27 -7.41 -3.26
N VAL A 287 -6.20 -6.66 -3.51
CA VAL A 287 -5.56 -5.82 -2.49
C VAL A 287 -5.35 -4.43 -3.07
N VAL A 288 -5.76 -3.40 -2.33
CA VAL A 288 -5.42 -2.01 -2.61
C VAL A 288 -4.63 -1.46 -1.44
N THR A 289 -3.46 -0.91 -1.69
CA THR A 289 -2.53 -0.41 -0.68
C THR A 289 -2.10 1.01 -1.02
N GLY A 290 -1.96 1.88 -0.01
CA GLY A 290 -1.54 3.25 -0.30
C GLY A 290 -1.22 4.10 0.93
N PRO A 291 -0.69 5.30 0.70
CA PRO A 291 -0.50 6.29 1.75
C PRO A 291 -1.81 6.98 2.15
N ALA A 292 -1.89 7.42 3.41
CA ALA A 292 -2.96 8.29 3.90
C ALA A 292 -2.38 9.48 4.70
N PHE A 293 -2.98 10.64 4.49
CA PHE A 293 -2.63 11.90 5.14
C PHE A 293 -3.78 12.31 6.06
N VAL A 294 -3.73 11.84 7.30
CA VAL A 294 -4.84 11.95 8.25
C VAL A 294 -4.80 13.32 8.93
N PRO A 295 -5.91 14.11 8.88
CA PRO A 295 -5.97 15.40 9.55
C PRO A 295 -5.94 15.23 11.07
N ARG A 296 -5.23 16.13 11.75
CA ARG A 296 -5.16 16.21 13.21
C ARG A 296 -5.81 17.49 13.72
N PRO A 297 -6.51 17.46 14.86
CA PRO A 297 -7.00 18.68 15.51
C PRO A 297 -5.82 19.46 16.09
N MET A 298 -5.72 20.74 15.73
CA MET A 298 -4.71 21.67 16.20
C MET A 298 -5.42 22.85 16.86
N ARG A 299 -4.97 23.23 18.06
CA ARG A 299 -5.36 24.48 18.71
C ARG A 299 -4.57 25.62 18.08
N VAL A 300 -5.25 26.72 17.77
CA VAL A 300 -4.60 27.93 17.28
C VAL A 300 -4.26 28.81 18.46
N GLU A 301 -2.99 29.09 18.66
CA GLU A 301 -2.52 30.02 19.68
C GLU A 301 -1.87 31.21 18.99
N HIS A 302 -2.09 32.43 19.50
CA HIS A 302 -1.44 33.62 18.99
C HIS A 302 -0.28 33.99 19.91
N ARG A 303 0.92 34.08 19.35
CA ARG A 303 2.07 34.63 20.08
C ARG A 303 1.87 36.14 20.32
N PRO A 304 2.58 36.74 21.29
CA PRO A 304 2.52 38.18 21.56
C PRO A 304 2.89 39.06 20.35
N ASP A 305 3.66 38.53 19.40
CA ASP A 305 4.03 39.20 18.14
C ASP A 305 2.94 39.10 17.04
N GLY A 306 1.81 38.46 17.33
CA GLY A 306 0.70 38.24 16.40
C GLY A 306 0.83 36.97 15.54
N THR A 307 1.91 36.19 15.67
CA THR A 307 2.11 34.96 14.89
C THR A 307 1.12 33.87 15.32
N GLU A 308 0.40 33.28 14.37
CA GLU A 308 -0.42 32.07 14.61
C GLU A 308 0.49 30.83 14.77
N VAL A 309 0.31 30.12 15.88
CA VAL A 309 0.98 28.86 16.20
C VAL A 309 -0.07 27.77 16.32
N HIS A 310 0.20 26.64 15.68
CA HIS A 310 -0.69 25.49 15.71
C HIS A 310 -0.13 24.46 16.68
N VAL A 311 -0.82 24.24 17.79
CA VAL A 311 -0.42 23.30 18.84
C VAL A 311 -1.27 22.02 18.73
N PRO A 312 -0.66 20.82 18.61
CA PRO A 312 -1.42 19.57 18.59
C PRO A 312 -2.30 19.41 19.82
N VAL A 313 -3.56 19.04 19.64
CA VAL A 313 -4.46 18.72 20.75
C VAL A 313 -4.34 17.23 21.04
N SER A 314 -4.00 16.86 22.28
CA SER A 314 -4.04 15.44 22.70
C SER A 314 -5.47 14.92 22.62
N SER A 315 -5.63 13.63 22.30
CA SER A 315 -6.93 12.95 22.32
C SER A 315 -7.63 13.03 23.68
N ALA A 316 -6.86 13.09 24.77
CA ALA A 316 -7.38 13.30 26.12
C ALA A 316 -7.96 14.73 26.29
N ASP A 317 -7.27 15.73 25.75
CA ASP A 317 -7.64 17.16 25.88
C ASP A 317 -8.86 17.52 25.03
N ALA A 318 -9.10 16.81 23.93
CA ALA A 318 -10.24 17.05 23.05
C ALA A 318 -11.60 16.74 23.72
N SER A 319 -11.62 15.85 24.74
CA SER A 319 -12.85 15.45 25.44
C SER A 319 -13.22 16.32 26.64
N VAL A 320 -12.30 17.19 27.10
CA VAL A 320 -12.42 17.94 28.38
C VAL A 320 -12.69 19.44 28.16
N MET A 321 -12.95 19.90 26.93
CA MET A 321 -12.99 21.35 26.66
C MET A 321 -14.26 22.06 27.19
N PRO A 322 -14.12 23.10 28.06
CA PRO A 322 -15.23 23.95 28.47
C PRO A 322 -15.63 24.89 27.33
N ARG A 323 -16.94 24.96 27.07
CA ARG A 323 -17.59 25.53 25.88
C ARG A 323 -17.56 27.06 25.76
N LYS A 324 -16.77 27.81 26.55
CA LYS A 324 -16.93 29.28 26.65
C LYS A 324 -15.71 30.17 26.42
N THR A 325 -14.46 29.67 26.34
CA THR A 325 -13.29 30.54 26.11
C THR A 325 -12.11 29.89 25.36
N ALA A 326 -12.27 28.69 24.79
CA ALA A 326 -11.15 28.00 24.14
C ALA A 326 -10.87 28.53 22.72
N ALA A 327 -9.60 28.75 22.41
CA ALA A 327 -9.11 29.09 21.08
C ALA A 327 -9.64 28.12 20.00
N PRO A 328 -9.83 28.58 18.74
CA PRO A 328 -10.44 27.76 17.70
C PRO A 328 -9.58 26.52 17.40
N VAL A 329 -10.22 25.35 17.35
CA VAL A 329 -9.59 24.09 16.92
C VAL A 329 -9.76 23.97 15.41
N LYS A 330 -8.64 23.90 14.68
CA LYS A 330 -8.59 23.68 13.23
C LYS A 330 -8.17 22.24 12.95
N SER A 331 -8.77 21.59 11.95
CA SER A 331 -8.24 20.32 11.42
C SER A 331 -7.14 20.62 10.41
N VAL A 332 -5.94 20.09 10.65
CA VAL A 332 -4.75 20.39 9.83
C VAL A 332 -4.10 19.08 9.39
N VAL A 333 -3.70 19.02 8.13
CA VAL A 333 -2.86 17.95 7.60
C VAL A 333 -1.43 18.45 7.56
N THR A 334 -0.53 17.78 8.27
CA THR A 334 0.91 18.08 8.30
C THR A 334 1.70 16.82 8.04
N TYR A 335 2.70 16.89 7.18
CA TYR A 335 3.59 15.77 6.88
C TYR A 335 4.99 16.26 6.54
N GLU A 336 5.98 15.42 6.80
CA GLU A 336 7.38 15.65 6.46
C GLU A 336 7.63 15.45 4.95
N LEU A 337 8.62 16.14 4.41
CA LEU A 337 9.22 15.84 3.12
C LEU A 337 10.63 15.28 3.35
N THR A 338 10.91 14.05 2.93
CA THR A 338 12.27 13.47 2.93
C THR A 338 13.02 13.84 1.65
N GLY A 339 14.34 13.77 1.70
CA GLY A 339 15.24 14.02 0.58
C GLY A 339 16.11 15.25 0.83
N ASN A 340 17.03 15.52 -0.10
CA ASN A 340 17.88 16.70 -0.01
C ASN A 340 17.22 17.89 -0.72
N PRO A 341 16.85 18.98 -0.02
CA PRO A 341 16.16 20.12 -0.63
C PRO A 341 17.00 20.89 -1.67
N THR A 342 18.32 20.73 -1.63
CA THR A 342 19.26 21.45 -2.53
C THR A 342 19.73 20.61 -3.71
N ARG A 343 19.61 19.28 -3.64
CA ARG A 343 20.22 18.36 -4.61
C ARG A 343 19.31 17.22 -5.08
N GLY A 344 18.12 17.07 -4.53
CA GLY A 344 17.27 15.91 -4.81
C GLY A 344 15.77 16.22 -4.81
N THR A 345 15.01 15.21 -5.21
CA THR A 345 13.55 15.24 -5.23
C THR A 345 13.02 15.10 -3.80
N LEU A 346 12.26 16.09 -3.31
CA LEU A 346 11.59 16.00 -2.01
C LEU A 346 10.37 15.08 -2.08
N VAL A 347 10.30 14.05 -1.24
CA VAL A 347 9.24 13.03 -1.27
C VAL A 347 8.38 13.13 -0.02
N ALA A 348 7.05 13.08 -0.18
CA ALA A 348 6.14 13.17 0.95
C ALA A 348 6.22 11.91 1.84
N VAL A 349 6.33 12.11 3.15
CA VAL A 349 6.25 11.05 4.15
C VAL A 349 4.78 10.92 4.58
N PRO A 350 4.09 9.80 4.27
CA PRO A 350 2.70 9.64 4.65
C PRO A 350 2.54 9.54 6.17
N SER A 351 1.45 10.09 6.70
CA SER A 351 1.15 9.99 8.15
C SER A 351 0.71 8.57 8.56
N HIS A 352 0.06 7.87 7.64
CA HIS A 352 -0.50 6.53 7.81
C HIS A 352 -0.35 5.77 6.50
N LEU A 353 -0.40 4.45 6.58
CA LEU A 353 -0.56 3.57 5.43
C LEU A 353 -1.88 2.82 5.56
N PHE A 354 -2.51 2.51 4.44
CA PHE A 354 -3.73 1.72 4.41
C PHE A 354 -3.57 0.47 3.54
N LYS A 355 -4.35 -0.55 3.86
CA LYS A 355 -4.54 -1.74 3.01
C LYS A 355 -6.00 -2.17 3.04
N VAL A 356 -6.61 -2.32 1.87
CA VAL A 356 -7.97 -2.80 1.67
C VAL A 356 -7.90 -4.17 1.01
N LEU A 357 -8.55 -5.15 1.60
CA LEU A 357 -8.59 -6.54 1.16
C LEU A 357 -10.01 -6.88 0.74
N LEU A 358 -10.20 -7.31 -0.51
CA LEU A 358 -11.45 -7.85 -1.02
C LEU A 358 -11.24 -9.33 -1.37
N ALA A 359 -11.93 -10.20 -0.64
CA ALA A 359 -11.99 -11.61 -0.96
C ALA A 359 -13.15 -11.85 -1.92
N GLU A 360 -12.84 -12.50 -3.04
CA GLU A 360 -13.80 -13.09 -3.96
C GLU A 360 -13.79 -14.61 -3.77
N GLU A 361 -14.93 -15.17 -3.41
CA GLU A 361 -15.11 -16.58 -3.10
C GLU A 361 -16.21 -17.19 -3.98
N ASP A 362 -16.26 -18.52 -4.02
CA ASP A 362 -17.30 -19.30 -4.72
C ASP A 362 -17.43 -18.96 -6.22
N GLY A 363 -16.31 -18.61 -6.88
CA GLY A 363 -16.30 -18.20 -8.29
C GLY A 363 -17.01 -16.86 -8.54
N GLY A 364 -16.91 -15.90 -7.62
CA GLY A 364 -17.53 -14.59 -7.75
C GLY A 364 -18.96 -14.52 -7.25
N ARG A 365 -19.39 -15.48 -6.42
CA ARG A 365 -20.74 -15.49 -5.81
C ARG A 365 -20.77 -14.90 -4.41
N SER A 366 -19.64 -14.93 -3.71
CA SER A 366 -19.50 -14.37 -2.36
C SER A 366 -18.33 -13.40 -2.33
N TYR A 367 -18.55 -12.26 -1.67
CA TYR A 367 -17.53 -11.24 -1.46
C TYR A 367 -17.50 -10.80 0.00
N SER A 368 -16.32 -10.48 0.52
CA SER A 368 -16.13 -9.81 1.81
C SER A 368 -14.95 -8.86 1.77
N VAL A 369 -14.99 -7.83 2.62
CA VAL A 369 -13.99 -6.77 2.63
C VAL A 369 -13.46 -6.49 4.04
N ALA A 370 -12.20 -6.10 4.14
CA ALA A 370 -11.64 -5.46 5.33
C ALA A 370 -10.69 -4.34 4.90
N ALA A 371 -10.74 -3.22 5.62
CA ALA A 371 -9.80 -2.11 5.45
C ALA A 371 -9.01 -1.90 6.74
N PHE A 372 -7.71 -1.69 6.61
CA PHE A 372 -6.79 -1.42 7.71
C PHE A 372 -6.09 -0.10 7.48
N MET A 373 -5.82 0.65 8.56
CA MET A 373 -5.04 1.87 8.52
C MET A 373 -4.09 1.93 9.72
N MET A 374 -2.79 2.02 9.46
CA MET A 374 -1.73 2.01 10.47
C MET A 374 -0.97 3.34 10.46
N PRO A 375 -0.62 3.91 11.62
CA PRO A 375 0.22 5.11 11.68
C PRO A 375 1.63 4.79 11.15
N ASN A 376 2.18 5.68 10.33
CA ASN A 376 3.54 5.56 9.79
C ASN A 376 4.57 6.05 10.82
N GLY A 377 4.73 5.29 11.90
CA GLY A 377 5.64 5.60 12.99
C GLY A 377 5.83 4.39 13.92
N PRO A 378 6.63 4.55 14.98
CA PRO A 378 6.91 3.48 15.93
C PRO A 378 5.63 2.96 16.60
N ILE A 379 5.38 1.66 16.48
CA ILE A 379 4.32 0.96 17.23
C ILE A 379 5.00 0.17 18.35
N THR A 380 4.81 0.61 19.59
CA THR A 380 5.51 0.08 20.77
C THR A 380 4.87 -1.17 21.35
N GLU A 381 3.56 -1.32 21.16
CA GLU A 381 2.75 -2.43 21.68
C GLU A 381 2.27 -3.36 20.56
N GLU A 382 2.28 -4.66 20.83
CA GLU A 382 1.74 -5.64 19.89
C GLU A 382 0.21 -5.73 20.04
N LEU A 383 -0.48 -4.92 19.25
CA LEU A 383 -1.93 -4.97 19.13
C LEU A 383 -2.37 -6.05 18.11
N PRO A 384 -3.56 -6.67 18.27
CA PRO A 384 -4.14 -7.50 17.22
C PRO A 384 -4.36 -6.67 15.94
N LEU A 385 -4.24 -7.27 14.76
CA LEU A 385 -4.40 -6.54 13.49
C LEU A 385 -5.77 -5.88 13.35
N THR A 386 -6.81 -6.48 13.95
CA THR A 386 -8.16 -5.90 14.00
C THR A 386 -8.24 -4.58 14.76
N ALA A 387 -7.27 -4.24 15.62
CA ALA A 387 -7.18 -2.93 16.25
C ALA A 387 -6.91 -1.80 15.23
N TYR A 388 -6.34 -2.14 14.07
CA TYR A 388 -6.10 -1.22 12.96
C TYR A 388 -7.19 -1.27 11.89
N GLN A 389 -8.23 -2.10 12.08
CA GLN A 389 -9.34 -2.18 11.15
C GLN A 389 -10.17 -0.91 11.21
N VAL A 390 -10.54 -0.38 10.04
CA VAL A 390 -11.38 0.80 9.89
C VAL A 390 -12.54 0.51 8.95
N PRO A 391 -13.69 1.19 9.09
CA PRO A 391 -14.73 1.17 8.08
C PRO A 391 -14.18 1.68 6.75
N ILE A 392 -14.51 1.01 5.65
CA ILE A 392 -14.03 1.38 4.31
C ILE A 392 -14.48 2.79 3.93
N GLU A 393 -15.66 3.22 4.36
CA GLU A 393 -16.20 4.57 4.11
C GLU A 393 -15.38 5.65 4.81
N ARG A 394 -14.80 5.34 5.98
CA ARG A 394 -13.89 6.26 6.66
C ARG A 394 -12.61 6.43 5.86
N LEU A 395 -12.08 5.34 5.32
CA LEU A 395 -10.87 5.38 4.52
C LEU A 395 -11.09 6.14 3.21
N GLN A 396 -12.19 5.88 2.48
CA GLN A 396 -12.55 6.64 1.27
C GLN A 396 -12.65 8.14 1.52
N ARG A 397 -13.22 8.55 2.67
CA ARG A 397 -13.30 9.98 3.06
C ARG A 397 -11.94 10.61 3.32
N ILE A 398 -10.98 9.85 3.84
CA ILE A 398 -9.62 10.34 4.13
C ILE A 398 -8.78 10.41 2.85
N THR A 399 -8.87 9.39 1.99
CA THR A 399 -8.00 9.25 0.82
C THR A 399 -8.55 9.93 -0.43
N GLY A 400 -9.86 10.18 -0.49
CA GLY A 400 -10.54 10.61 -1.70
C GLY A 400 -10.66 9.52 -2.78
N LEU A 401 -10.41 8.26 -2.42
CA LEU A 401 -10.49 7.11 -3.32
C LEU A 401 -11.82 6.38 -3.17
N GLN A 402 -12.29 5.74 -4.23
CA GLN A 402 -13.43 4.84 -4.18
C GLN A 402 -12.95 3.40 -4.40
N PHE A 403 -12.90 2.59 -3.34
CA PHE A 403 -12.31 1.25 -3.45
C PHE A 403 -13.32 0.26 -4.07
N PHE A 404 -12.88 -0.45 -5.12
CA PHE A 404 -13.68 -1.43 -5.86
C PHE A 404 -15.03 -0.89 -6.38
N PRO A 405 -15.03 0.21 -7.18
CA PRO A 405 -16.25 0.90 -7.60
C PRO A 405 -17.16 0.09 -8.53
N GLY A 406 -16.70 -1.06 -9.04
CA GLY A 406 -17.53 -2.04 -9.75
C GLY A 406 -18.61 -2.68 -8.87
N MET A 407 -18.55 -2.47 -7.55
CA MET A 407 -19.55 -2.91 -6.58
C MET A 407 -19.66 -1.94 -5.40
N ASP A 408 -20.70 -2.10 -4.58
CA ASP A 408 -20.83 -1.34 -3.33
C ASP A 408 -20.04 -2.02 -2.20
N ALA A 409 -18.73 -1.80 -2.17
CA ALA A 409 -17.84 -2.37 -1.18
C ALA A 409 -18.21 -2.00 0.28
N THR A 410 -18.93 -0.89 0.48
CA THR A 410 -19.36 -0.41 1.81
C THR A 410 -20.41 -1.31 2.47
N ARG A 411 -21.12 -2.09 1.66
CA ARG A 411 -22.17 -3.02 2.11
C ARG A 411 -21.71 -4.46 2.21
N LEU A 412 -20.46 -4.74 1.85
CA LEU A 412 -19.94 -6.10 1.87
C LEU A 412 -19.73 -6.59 3.32
N PRO A 413 -19.95 -7.89 3.57
CA PRO A 413 -19.65 -8.48 4.86
C PRO A 413 -18.18 -8.33 5.24
N ASP A 414 -17.95 -8.21 6.55
CA ASP A 414 -16.62 -8.03 7.13
C ASP A 414 -15.78 -9.30 6.96
N LEU A 415 -14.68 -9.18 6.22
CA LEU A 415 -13.73 -10.26 5.97
C LEU A 415 -13.15 -10.83 7.26
N CYS A 416 -12.93 -9.99 8.27
CA CYS A 416 -12.35 -10.39 9.56
C CYS A 416 -13.33 -11.08 10.50
N LYS A 417 -14.63 -11.05 10.17
CA LYS A 417 -15.63 -11.90 10.83
C LYS A 417 -15.73 -13.28 10.18
N ARG A 418 -15.44 -13.39 8.88
CA ARG A 418 -15.42 -14.67 8.15
C ARG A 418 -14.10 -15.42 8.27
N HIS A 419 -13.00 -14.67 8.31
CA HIS A 419 -11.64 -15.17 8.44
C HIS A 419 -11.00 -14.60 9.69
N LYS A 420 -10.15 -15.39 10.35
CA LYS A 420 -9.38 -14.88 11.47
C LYS A 420 -8.29 -13.93 10.97
N CYS A 421 -8.55 -12.61 11.02
CA CYS A 421 -7.59 -11.56 10.68
C CYS A 421 -6.51 -11.39 11.75
N ASP A 422 -5.69 -12.42 11.92
CA ASP A 422 -4.55 -12.42 12.82
C ASP A 422 -3.35 -13.04 12.11
N ALA A 423 -2.19 -12.40 12.32
CA ALA A 423 -0.90 -12.83 11.86
C ALA A 423 0.14 -12.48 12.92
N ARG A 424 0.85 -13.51 13.40
CA ARG A 424 1.93 -13.35 14.39
C ARG A 424 3.17 -12.78 13.70
N PRO A 425 3.86 -11.80 14.31
CA PRO A 425 5.17 -11.40 13.83
C PRO A 425 6.14 -12.58 13.97
N PRO A 426 7.04 -12.82 13.00
CA PRO A 426 8.10 -13.81 13.20
C PRO A 426 8.98 -13.39 14.37
N ALA A 427 9.39 -14.36 15.20
CA ALA A 427 10.14 -14.10 16.44
C ALA A 427 11.43 -13.29 16.22
N LEU A 428 12.06 -13.45 15.06
CA LEU A 428 13.28 -12.73 14.65
C LEU A 428 13.14 -11.20 14.64
N PHE A 429 11.90 -10.68 14.52
CA PHE A 429 11.66 -9.24 14.39
C PHE A 429 11.40 -8.53 15.71
N GLN A 430 11.45 -9.23 16.85
CA GLN A 430 11.26 -8.62 18.17
C GLN A 430 12.28 -7.50 18.46
N ARG A 431 13.50 -7.57 17.91
CA ARG A 431 14.46 -6.46 18.02
C ARG A 431 13.95 -5.13 17.45
N TYR A 432 13.12 -5.16 16.40
CA TYR A 432 12.55 -3.94 15.83
C TYR A 432 11.48 -3.32 16.72
N ARG A 433 10.79 -4.13 17.55
CA ARG A 433 9.93 -3.61 18.63
C ARG A 433 10.74 -2.89 19.70
N HIS A 434 11.91 -3.42 20.06
CA HIS A 434 12.80 -2.76 21.01
C HIS A 434 13.30 -1.42 20.45
N VAL A 435 13.73 -1.40 19.18
CA VAL A 435 14.07 -0.16 18.46
C VAL A 435 12.89 0.82 18.43
N ALA A 436 11.65 0.35 18.19
CA ALA A 436 10.46 1.19 18.20
C ALA A 436 10.22 1.85 19.56
N LYS A 437 10.37 1.09 20.65
CA LYS A 437 10.25 1.61 22.03
C LYS A 437 11.27 2.70 22.32
N LEU A 438 12.52 2.53 21.86
CA LEU A 438 13.55 3.55 22.04
C LEU A 438 13.25 4.82 21.21
N ARG A 439 12.81 4.67 19.97
CA ARG A 439 12.45 5.81 19.09
C ARG A 439 11.25 6.61 19.58
N ALA A 440 10.30 5.93 20.22
CA ALA A 440 9.10 6.56 20.78
C ALA A 440 9.37 7.37 22.06
N ALA A 441 10.59 7.34 22.61
CA ALA A 441 10.93 8.16 23.77
C ALA A 441 11.08 9.64 23.39
N ASP A 442 10.37 10.51 24.11
CA ASP A 442 10.32 11.95 23.86
C ASP A 442 11.42 12.73 24.60
N ASN A 443 12.03 12.13 25.62
CA ASN A 443 13.06 12.75 26.44
C ASN A 443 14.06 11.73 27.02
N LEU A 444 15.23 12.24 27.44
CA LEU A 444 16.34 11.43 27.98
C LEU A 444 15.93 10.53 29.16
N PRO A 445 15.19 11.02 30.18
CA PRO A 445 14.70 10.16 31.27
C PRO A 445 13.87 8.97 30.77
N GLN A 446 12.90 9.21 29.89
CA GLN A 446 12.06 8.15 29.32
C GLN A 446 12.88 7.16 28.49
N LEU A 447 13.84 7.63 27.70
CA LEU A 447 14.72 6.78 26.90
C LEU A 447 15.56 5.86 27.80
N ARG A 448 16.19 6.42 28.85
CA ARG A 448 17.02 5.66 29.81
C ARG A 448 16.20 4.61 30.56
N GLN A 449 15.00 4.98 31.01
CA GLN A 449 14.09 4.03 31.66
C GLN A 449 13.70 2.89 30.72
N THR A 450 13.35 3.22 29.47
CA THR A 450 12.99 2.22 28.46
C THR A 450 14.15 1.25 28.20
N TYR A 451 15.36 1.77 28.04
CA TYR A 451 16.56 0.96 27.84
C TYR A 451 16.87 0.05 29.05
N ALA A 452 16.74 0.57 30.28
CA ALA A 452 16.92 -0.22 31.50
C ALA A 452 15.93 -1.38 31.60
N VAL A 453 14.65 -1.17 31.24
CA VAL A 453 13.64 -2.24 31.18
C VAL A 453 14.03 -3.31 30.15
N LEU A 454 14.51 -2.88 28.97
CA LEU A 454 14.97 -3.82 27.94
C LEU A 454 16.17 -4.65 28.43
N GLN A 455 17.15 -4.02 29.07
CA GLN A 455 18.29 -4.71 29.67
C GLN A 455 17.86 -5.74 30.72
N ALA A 456 16.93 -5.37 31.62
CA ALA A 456 16.42 -6.29 32.64
C ALA A 456 15.65 -7.48 32.04
N SER A 457 14.97 -7.29 30.90
CA SER A 457 14.22 -8.36 30.22
C SER A 457 15.09 -9.32 29.39
N ALA A 458 16.34 -8.94 29.08
CA ALA A 458 17.28 -9.79 28.37
C ALA A 458 17.88 -10.80 29.35
N ALA A 459 17.21 -11.94 29.54
CA ALA A 459 17.48 -12.99 30.53
C ALA A 459 18.95 -13.47 30.63
N GLY A 460 19.83 -12.67 31.24
CA GLY A 460 21.28 -12.93 31.34
C GLY A 460 22.06 -12.77 30.03
N GLY A 461 21.41 -12.34 28.94
CA GLY A 461 22.03 -12.14 27.62
C GLY A 461 22.26 -10.66 27.30
N LYS A 462 23.30 -10.36 26.51
CA LYS A 462 23.53 -9.00 25.99
C LYS A 462 22.39 -8.61 25.04
N LEU A 463 21.93 -7.36 25.13
CA LEU A 463 21.00 -6.80 24.13
C LEU A 463 21.61 -6.85 22.72
N ASP A 464 20.76 -7.02 21.71
CA ASP A 464 21.16 -6.97 20.30
C ASP A 464 21.86 -5.63 19.99
N ASP A 465 23.01 -5.69 19.30
CA ASP A 465 23.85 -4.51 19.01
C ASP A 465 23.11 -3.43 18.20
N ILE A 466 22.06 -3.78 17.45
CA ILE A 466 21.19 -2.79 16.78
C ILE A 466 20.41 -1.97 17.81
N VAL A 467 19.91 -2.62 18.87
CA VAL A 467 19.16 -1.95 19.95
C VAL A 467 20.08 -1.02 20.73
N VAL A 468 21.31 -1.46 21.03
CA VAL A 468 22.32 -0.63 21.71
C VAL A 468 22.66 0.60 20.88
N ARG A 469 22.99 0.42 19.59
CA ARG A 469 23.29 1.55 18.69
C ARG A 469 22.13 2.52 18.55
N GLU A 470 20.89 2.03 18.53
CA GLU A 470 19.72 2.91 18.49
C GLU A 470 19.58 3.73 19.78
N PHE A 471 19.87 3.15 20.95
CA PHE A 471 19.86 3.89 22.21
C PHE A 471 20.90 5.02 22.23
N ASP A 472 22.13 4.73 21.83
CA ASP A 472 23.21 5.73 21.78
C ASP A 472 22.83 6.88 20.84
N LYS A 473 22.36 6.53 19.64
CA LYS A 473 21.92 7.50 18.65
C LYS A 473 20.75 8.36 19.15
N ARG A 474 19.72 7.75 19.75
CA ARG A 474 18.57 8.50 20.27
C ARG A 474 18.95 9.39 21.45
N THR A 475 19.96 8.98 22.22
CA THR A 475 20.55 9.81 23.28
C THR A 475 21.15 11.08 22.69
N GLU A 476 21.99 10.97 21.66
CA GLU A 476 22.58 12.13 20.97
C GLU A 476 21.51 13.09 20.44
N GLU A 477 20.46 12.56 19.82
CA GLU A 477 19.36 13.37 19.27
C GLU A 477 18.61 14.15 20.35
N LEU A 478 18.27 13.50 21.46
CA LEU A 478 17.55 14.13 22.56
C LEU A 478 18.42 15.14 23.32
N VAL A 479 19.74 14.89 23.42
CA VAL A 479 20.69 15.88 23.95
C VAL A 479 20.76 17.10 23.03
N ALA A 480 20.94 16.89 21.71
CA ALA A 480 21.02 17.99 20.75
C ALA A 480 19.74 18.84 20.74
N ALA A 481 18.56 18.20 20.83
CA ALA A 481 17.28 18.90 20.91
C ALA A 481 17.13 19.72 22.21
N ALA A 482 17.66 19.21 23.33
CA ALA A 482 17.61 19.90 24.62
C ALA A 482 18.56 21.10 24.73
N VAL A 483 19.69 21.08 24.01
CA VAL A 483 20.69 22.16 24.01
C VAL A 483 20.27 23.35 23.12
N GLY A 484 19.32 23.15 22.19
CA GLY A 484 18.84 24.19 21.27
C GLY A 484 19.93 24.70 20.30
N PRO A 485 19.58 25.47 19.26
CA PRO A 485 20.58 26.19 18.49
C PRO A 485 21.22 27.23 19.41
N ILE A 486 22.51 27.08 19.70
CA ILE A 486 23.31 28.16 20.31
C ILE A 486 23.27 29.31 19.32
N ASP A 487 22.63 30.41 19.73
CA ASP A 487 22.63 31.67 19.00
C ASP A 487 24.10 32.08 18.78
N GLN A 488 24.59 31.98 17.53
CA GLN A 488 25.90 32.52 17.16
C GLN A 488 25.85 34.06 17.04
N ALA A 489 25.05 34.72 17.88
CA ALA A 489 24.88 36.18 17.90
C ALA A 489 25.79 36.90 18.91
N GLU A 490 26.56 36.19 19.75
CA GLU A 490 27.48 36.80 20.73
C GLU A 490 28.97 36.62 20.37
N ARG A 491 29.30 36.74 19.08
CA ARG A 491 30.69 36.93 18.64
C ARG A 491 30.77 38.01 17.56
N HIS A 492 30.46 39.26 17.92
CA HIS A 492 30.96 40.45 17.22
C HIS A 492 31.19 41.59 18.20
#